data_AF-A0A410VEK9-F1
#
_entry.id   AF-A0A410VEK9-F1
#
_cell.length_a   1.000
_cell.length_b   1.000
_cell.length_c   1.000
_cell.angle_alpha   90.00
_cell.angle_beta   90.00
_cell.angle_gamma   90.00
#
_symmetry.space_group_name_H-M   'P 1'
#
loop_
_entity.id
_entity.type
_entity.pdbx_description
1 polymer ?
#
loop_
_entity_poly.entity_id
_entity_poly.type
_entity_poly.pdbx_seq_one_letter_code
_entity_poly.pdbx_strand_id
1 'polypeptide(L)'
;MTKPVPDKAEIALEYPDKFYVGTFEHSSRFEAHLDGNGVALVLERPGTEDVRKSVHLHINFGLLAGILRELAGSVAAIPKDDIAHRELLASALRELQEALKTC
;
A
#
# COMPACT_ATOMS: atom_id res chain seq x y z
N MET A 1 10.92 9.15 5.80
CA MET A 1 11.38 8.23 6.88
C MET A 1 10.59 6.94 6.75
N THR A 2 11.28 5.81 6.56
CA THR A 2 10.66 4.49 6.39
C THR A 2 10.04 3.98 7.69
N LYS A 3 8.85 3.39 7.63
CA LYS A 3 8.12 2.79 8.77
C LYS A 3 8.14 1.26 8.65
N PRO A 4 8.06 0.49 9.75
CA PRO A 4 7.91 -0.96 9.67
C PRO A 4 6.59 -1.33 8.99
N VAL A 5 6.56 -2.42 8.22
CA VAL A 5 5.30 -2.95 7.67
C VAL A 5 4.46 -3.49 8.83
N PRO A 6 3.21 -3.02 9.01
CA PRO A 6 2.38 -3.40 10.16
C PRO A 6 1.84 -4.83 10.08
N ASP A 7 1.81 -5.42 8.89
CA ASP A 7 1.39 -6.80 8.64
C ASP A 7 2.18 -7.41 7.47
N LYS A 8 1.52 -7.76 6.36
CA LYS A 8 2.12 -8.43 5.20
C LYS A 8 1.70 -7.76 3.90
N ALA A 9 2.64 -7.67 2.95
CA ALA A 9 2.37 -7.34 1.56
C ALA A 9 2.93 -8.44 0.64
N GLU A 10 2.08 -8.97 -0.23
CA GLU A 10 2.50 -9.87 -1.31
C GLU A 10 2.46 -9.09 -2.64
N ILE A 11 3.59 -9.09 -3.35
CA ILE A 11 3.74 -8.41 -4.62
C ILE A 11 4.05 -9.47 -5.67
N ALA A 12 3.21 -9.52 -6.71
CA ALA A 12 3.43 -10.32 -7.90
C ALA A 12 3.50 -9.38 -9.12
N LEU A 13 4.55 -9.55 -9.93
CA LEU A 13 4.73 -8.89 -11.21
C LEU A 13 4.85 -9.96 -12.29
N GLU A 14 3.84 -10.03 -13.14
CA GLU A 14 3.73 -11.02 -14.19
C GLU A 14 3.99 -10.39 -15.56
N TYR A 15 4.95 -10.96 -16.27
CA TYR A 15 5.17 -10.80 -17.70
C TYR A 15 4.87 -12.12 -18.40
N PRO A 16 4.61 -12.14 -19.72
CA PRO A 16 4.31 -13.37 -20.45
C PRO A 16 5.34 -14.50 -20.26
N ASP A 17 6.61 -14.16 -20.03
CA ASP A 17 7.74 -15.09 -19.87
C ASP A 17 8.39 -15.05 -18.48
N LYS A 18 7.94 -14.15 -17.58
CA LYS A 18 8.59 -13.93 -16.28
C LYS A 18 7.58 -13.70 -15.18
N PHE A 19 7.81 -14.35 -14.05
CA PHE A 19 7.01 -14.17 -12.86
C PHE A 19 7.91 -13.79 -11.69
N TYR A 20 7.72 -12.59 -11.15
CA TYR A 20 8.41 -12.12 -9.97
C TYR A 20 7.42 -12.05 -8.81
N VAL A 21 7.66 -12.81 -7.76
CA VAL A 21 6.86 -12.78 -6.55
C VAL A 21 7.73 -12.51 -5.33
N GLY A 22 7.23 -11.65 -4.44
CA GLY A 22 7.91 -11.30 -3.21
C GLY A 22 6.92 -11.01 -2.10
N THR A 23 7.34 -11.30 -0.88
CA THR A 23 6.60 -10.98 0.34
C THR A 23 7.42 -10.01 1.18
N PHE A 24 6.75 -9.00 1.70
CA PHE A 24 7.25 -8.06 2.69
C PHE A 24 6.44 -8.25 3.97
N GLU A 25 7.13 -8.48 5.09
CA GLU A 25 6.53 -8.78 6.40
C GLU A 25 7.08 -7.81 7.45
N HIS A 26 6.86 -8.03 8.74
CA HIS A 26 7.32 -7.17 9.84
C HIS A 26 8.82 -6.79 9.84
N SER A 27 9.69 -7.62 9.24
CA SER A 27 11.12 -7.31 9.07
C SER A 27 11.41 -6.34 7.92
N SER A 28 10.40 -6.03 7.11
CA SER A 28 10.42 -5.10 5.99
C SER A 28 9.94 -3.72 6.43
N ARG A 29 10.20 -2.73 5.58
CA ARG A 29 9.82 -1.34 5.79
C ARG A 29 9.04 -0.83 4.60
N PHE A 30 8.24 0.21 4.83
CA PHE A 30 7.54 0.93 3.79
C PHE A 30 7.76 2.43 3.90
N GLU A 31 7.63 3.12 2.78
CA GLU A 31 7.51 4.57 2.71
C GLU A 31 6.39 4.92 1.75
N ALA A 32 5.51 5.84 2.15
CA ALA A 32 4.45 6.35 1.31
C ALA A 32 4.39 7.88 1.45
N HIS A 33 4.37 8.60 0.33
CA HIS A 33 4.19 10.05 0.33
C HIS A 33 3.47 10.50 -0.94
N LEU A 34 2.76 11.62 -0.83
CA LEU A 34 2.21 12.34 -1.97
C LEU A 34 3.32 13.22 -2.57
N ASP A 35 3.40 13.29 -3.90
CA ASP A 35 4.28 14.20 -4.63
C ASP A 35 3.47 15.07 -5.62
N GLY A 36 4.15 15.77 -6.53
CA GLY A 36 3.49 16.68 -7.47
C GLY A 36 2.50 16.01 -8.45
N ASN A 37 2.62 14.70 -8.67
CA ASN A 37 1.86 13.99 -9.70
C ASN A 37 1.08 12.78 -9.18
N GLY A 38 1.35 12.32 -7.95
CA GLY A 38 0.69 11.15 -7.41
C GLY A 38 1.19 10.71 -6.04
N VAL A 39 1.27 9.39 -5.87
CA VAL A 39 1.75 8.70 -4.69
C VAL A 39 2.96 7.88 -5.04
N ALA A 40 4.05 8.08 -4.29
CA ALA A 40 5.18 7.18 -4.29
C ALA A 40 5.04 6.19 -3.11
N LEU A 41 5.12 4.89 -3.40
CA LEU A 41 5.15 3.80 -2.43
C LEU A 41 6.44 3.00 -2.64
N VAL A 42 7.17 2.80 -1.56
CA VAL A 42 8.34 1.91 -1.52
C VAL A 42 8.08 0.84 -0.47
N LEU A 43 8.32 -0.40 -0.84
CA LEU A 43 8.48 -1.52 0.09
C LEU A 43 9.92 -1.99 0.01
N GLU A 44 10.57 -2.15 1.15
CA GLU A 44 11.96 -2.60 1.22
C GLU A 44 12.11 -3.69 2.28
N ARG A 45 12.85 -4.74 1.96
CA ARG A 45 13.42 -5.67 2.93
C ARG A 45 14.92 -5.39 2.97
N PRO A 46 15.45 -4.77 4.04
CA PRO A 46 16.89 -4.55 4.15
C PRO A 46 17.63 -5.87 4.37
N GLY A 47 18.89 -5.92 3.95
CA GLY A 47 19.72 -7.12 4.08
C GLY A 47 20.93 -7.09 3.15
N THR A 48 21.67 -8.20 3.16
CA THR A 48 22.72 -8.49 2.18
C THR A 48 22.13 -8.65 0.78
N GLU A 49 22.97 -8.65 -0.25
CA GLU A 49 22.52 -8.66 -1.65
C GLU A 49 21.61 -9.83 -2.03
N ASP A 50 21.80 -10.98 -1.39
CA ASP A 50 21.01 -12.20 -1.55
C ASP A 50 19.65 -12.16 -0.84
N VAL A 51 19.46 -11.24 0.11
CA VAL A 51 18.25 -11.13 0.94
C VAL A 51 17.46 -9.87 0.64
N ARG A 52 18.13 -8.80 0.19
CA ARG A 52 17.50 -7.51 -0.04
C ARG A 52 16.45 -7.60 -1.14
N LYS A 53 15.31 -6.95 -0.93
CA LYS A 53 14.24 -6.80 -1.93
C LYS A 53 13.71 -5.39 -1.83
N SER A 54 13.40 -4.78 -2.97
CA SER A 54 12.61 -3.56 -2.97
C SER A 54 11.62 -3.55 -4.12
N VAL A 55 10.48 -2.93 -3.87
CA VAL A 55 9.46 -2.61 -4.88
C VAL A 55 9.18 -1.12 -4.76
N HIS A 56 9.22 -0.45 -5.91
CA HIS A 56 8.94 0.97 -6.02
C HIS A 56 7.76 1.13 -6.96
N LEU A 57 6.70 1.76 -6.47
CA LEU A 57 5.48 2.01 -7.22
C LEU A 57 5.18 3.50 -7.19
N HIS A 58 4.84 4.05 -8.35
CA HIS A 58 4.31 5.41 -8.46
C HIS A 58 2.92 5.35 -9.09
N ILE A 59 1.93 5.93 -8.42
CA ILE A 59 0.53 5.91 -8.84
C ILE A 59 0.05 7.35 -8.98
N ASN A 60 -0.33 7.74 -10.19
CA ASN A 60 -0.93 9.05 -10.44
C ASN A 60 -2.27 9.21 -9.68
N PHE A 61 -2.61 10.43 -9.28
CA PHE A 61 -3.81 10.71 -8.47
C PHE A 61 -5.11 10.17 -9.07
N GLY A 62 -5.28 10.26 -10.39
CA GLY A 62 -6.47 9.74 -11.07
C GLY A 62 -6.64 8.22 -10.90
N LEU A 63 -5.54 7.46 -11.01
CA LEU A 63 -5.57 6.01 -10.82
C LEU A 63 -5.83 5.65 -9.35
N LEU A 64 -5.18 6.34 -8.40
CA LEU A 64 -5.43 6.12 -6.98
C LEU A 64 -6.91 6.39 -6.63
N ALA A 65 -7.47 7.48 -7.11
CA ALA A 65 -8.88 7.80 -6.90
C ALA A 65 -9.81 6.74 -7.48
N GLY A 66 -9.47 6.17 -8.65
CA GLY A 66 -10.17 5.03 -9.22
C GLY A 66 -10.11 3.79 -8.31
N ILE A 67 -8.90 3.42 -7.86
CA ILE A 67 -8.69 2.29 -6.93
C ILE A 67 -9.53 2.45 -5.67
N LEU A 68 -9.51 3.63 -5.04
CA LEU A 68 -10.28 3.90 -3.82
C LEU A 68 -11.81 3.76 -4.04
N ARG A 69 -12.33 4.15 -5.20
CA ARG A 69 -13.75 3.96 -5.54
C ARG A 69 -14.11 2.50 -5.72
N GLU A 70 -13.27 1.72 -6.39
CA GLU A 70 -13.50 0.28 -6.55
C GLU A 70 -13.41 -0.45 -5.20
N LEU A 71 -12.43 -0.09 -4.36
CA LEU A 71 -12.33 -0.61 -3.00
C LEU A 71 -13.59 -0.31 -2.19
N ALA A 72 -14.12 0.92 -2.28
CA ALA A 72 -15.37 1.30 -1.62
C ALA A 72 -16.56 0.43 -2.07
N GLY A 73 -16.63 0.08 -3.37
CA GLY A 73 -17.62 -0.84 -3.91
C GLY A 73 -17.49 -2.28 -3.38
N SER A 74 -16.29 -2.69 -3.00
CA SER A 74 -15.98 -4.03 -2.48
C SER A 74 -15.96 -4.15 -0.95
N VAL A 75 -16.25 -3.10 -0.18
CA VAL A 75 -16.15 -3.12 1.31
C VAL A 75 -16.94 -4.26 1.95
N ALA A 76 -18.06 -4.68 1.33
CA ALA A 76 -18.86 -5.80 1.83
C ALA A 76 -18.13 -7.15 1.82
N ALA A 77 -17.00 -7.27 1.12
CA ALA A 77 -16.14 -8.46 1.11
C ALA A 77 -15.32 -8.62 2.39
N ILE A 78 -15.09 -7.55 3.17
CA ILE A 78 -14.48 -7.67 4.49
C ILE A 78 -15.48 -8.40 5.41
N PRO A 79 -15.09 -9.44 6.16
CA PRO A 79 -16.00 -10.13 7.08
C PRO A 79 -16.73 -9.16 8.02
N LYS A 80 -18.01 -9.46 8.34
CA LYS A 80 -18.85 -8.54 9.13
C LYS A 80 -18.42 -8.41 10.59
N ASP A 81 -17.88 -9.50 11.12
CA ASP A 81 -17.29 -9.63 12.44
C ASP A 81 -15.87 -9.04 12.53
N ASP A 82 -15.24 -8.76 11.39
CA ASP A 82 -13.95 -8.09 11.33
C ASP A 82 -14.10 -6.57 11.42
N ILE A 83 -14.49 -6.11 12.61
CA ILE A 83 -14.68 -4.70 12.92
C ILE A 83 -13.33 -3.96 12.93
N ALA A 84 -12.28 -4.62 13.42
CA ALA A 84 -10.96 -4.02 13.60
C ALA A 84 -10.35 -3.53 12.28
N HIS A 85 -10.33 -4.35 11.22
CA HIS A 85 -9.77 -3.93 9.93
C HIS A 85 -10.61 -2.84 9.25
N ARG A 86 -11.94 -2.88 9.43
CA ARG A 86 -12.84 -1.83 8.92
C ARG A 86 -12.57 -0.49 9.58
N GLU A 87 -12.44 -0.48 10.90
CA GLU A 87 -12.14 0.74 11.66
C GLU A 87 -10.75 1.29 11.33
N LEU A 88 -9.74 0.41 11.19
CA LEU A 88 -8.39 0.80 10.80
C LEU A 88 -8.35 1.49 9.44
N LEU A 89 -9.03 0.93 8.44
CA LEU A 89 -9.10 1.55 7.10
C LEU A 89 -9.89 2.87 7.13
N ALA A 90 -11.01 2.90 7.86
CA ALA A 90 -11.86 4.08 7.95
C ALA A 90 -11.17 5.25 8.66
N SER A 91 -10.38 5.00 9.71
CA SER A 91 -9.63 6.03 10.42
C SER A 91 -8.53 6.62 9.53
N ALA A 92 -7.74 5.77 8.86
CA ALA A 92 -6.69 6.23 7.95
C ALA A 92 -7.22 7.05 6.76
N LEU A 93 -8.36 6.62 6.17
CA LEU A 93 -9.02 7.39 5.10
C LEU A 93 -9.55 8.74 5.61
N ARG A 94 -10.06 8.80 6.84
CA ARG A 94 -10.52 10.05 7.45
C ARG A 94 -9.35 11.01 7.67
N GLU A 95 -8.22 10.53 8.18
CA GLU A 95 -7.01 11.35 8.36
C GLU A 95 -6.54 11.96 7.03
N LEU A 96 -6.47 11.14 5.97
CA LEU A 96 -6.13 11.62 4.63
C LEU A 96 -7.15 12.63 4.10
N GLN A 97 -8.44 12.37 4.29
CA GLN A 97 -9.52 13.26 3.86
C GLN A 97 -9.43 14.63 4.54
N GLU A 98 -9.18 14.67 5.86
CA GLU A 98 -9.04 15.95 6.57
C GLU A 98 -7.78 16.70 6.13
N ALA A 99 -6.65 16.01 5.96
CA ALA A 99 -5.42 16.63 5.46
C ALA A 99 -5.63 17.30 4.09
N LEU A 100 -6.33 16.63 3.16
CA LEU A 100 -6.64 17.16 1.83
C LEU A 100 -7.51 18.43 1.84
N LYS A 101 -8.31 18.65 2.89
CA LYS A 101 -9.13 19.88 3.03
C LYS A 101 -8.32 21.08 3.54
N THR A 102 -7.20 20.81 4.19
CA THR A 102 -6.35 21.84 4.81
C THR A 102 -5.22 22.34 3.90
N CYS A 103 -5.10 21.75 2.71
CA CYS A 103 -4.13 22.13 1.68
C CYS A 103 -4.70 23.15 0.70
#